data_AF-A0A844H6K0-F1
#
_entry.id   AF-A0A844H6K0-F1
#
_cell.length_a   1.000
_cell.length_b   1.000
_cell.length_c   1.000
_cell.angle_alpha   90.00
_cell.angle_beta   90.00
_cell.angle_gamma   90.00
#
_symmetry.space_group_name_H-M   'P 1'
#
loop_
_entity.id
_entity.type
_entity.pdbx_description
1 polymer ?
#
loop_
_entity_poly.entity_id
_entity_poly.type
_entity_poly.pdbx_seq_one_letter_code
_entity_poly.pdbx_strand_id
1 'polypeptide(L)'
;MAEPSPRLFNVLFLCTGNSARSIIAESVLRKDGGDRFRAFSAGSQPKGEVHPRTLKILQNYHYPTEGLRSKSWDEFAGADAPVMDFVFTVCDDAAGETCPYWPGQPMTAHWGVADPVMATGSDLQRDMAFIDTLRYMKARIQAFAALPISTLDRASLASELHRIGRSEGATGTARDTDVIIYHNPDCGTSRNTLAMIRNAGIEPHVVEYLKSPPSRALLERLIARMGIAPRDLLREKGTPYAELGLGNPALTDAALIDAMMAHPVLINRPIVVSPKGVRLCRPSEHVLDLLPPQQAAFSKEDGEQVVDAQGNRVRSA
;
A
#
# COMPACT_ATOMS: atom_id res chain seq x y z
N MET A 1 -30.25 -19.12 -21.41
CA MET A 1 -29.58 -17.84 -21.08
C MET A 1 -28.09 -18.10 -21.16
N ALA A 2 -27.36 -17.43 -22.04
CA ALA A 2 -25.90 -17.55 -22.06
C ALA A 2 -25.36 -16.95 -20.76
N GLU A 3 -24.51 -17.68 -20.04
CA GLU A 3 -23.77 -17.12 -18.91
C GLU A 3 -22.97 -15.91 -19.41
N PRO A 4 -22.96 -14.78 -18.68
CA PRO A 4 -22.15 -13.63 -19.08
C PRO A 4 -20.69 -14.07 -19.13
N SER A 5 -20.04 -13.85 -20.28
CA SER A 5 -18.61 -14.14 -20.46
C SER A 5 -17.81 -13.49 -19.33
N PRO A 6 -16.87 -14.21 -18.70
CA PRO A 6 -16.09 -13.66 -17.59
C PRO A 6 -15.39 -12.38 -18.03
N ARG A 7 -15.52 -11.30 -17.22
CA ARG A 7 -14.86 -10.02 -17.49
C ARG A 7 -13.34 -10.23 -17.52
N LEU A 8 -12.72 -9.83 -18.62
CA LEU A 8 -11.27 -9.79 -18.77
C LEU A 8 -10.72 -8.54 -18.07
N PHE A 9 -9.70 -8.70 -17.23
CA PHE A 9 -9.06 -7.60 -16.51
C PHE A 9 -7.72 -7.22 -17.14
N ASN A 10 -7.52 -5.94 -17.45
CA ASN A 10 -6.25 -5.42 -17.94
C ASN A 10 -5.32 -5.08 -16.76
N VAL A 11 -4.10 -5.62 -16.79
CA VAL A 11 -3.09 -5.47 -15.73
C VAL A 11 -1.80 -4.91 -16.31
N LEU A 12 -1.32 -3.79 -15.78
CA LEU A 12 -0.08 -3.15 -16.20
C LEU A 12 0.99 -3.25 -15.10
N PHE A 13 2.14 -3.84 -15.42
CA PHE A 13 3.32 -3.86 -14.56
C PHE A 13 4.31 -2.76 -14.94
N LEU A 14 4.63 -1.88 -13.99
CA LEU A 14 5.52 -0.75 -14.20
C LEU A 14 6.87 -0.96 -13.52
N CYS A 15 7.96 -0.74 -14.25
CA CYS A 15 9.27 -0.54 -13.65
C CYS A 15 10.09 0.49 -14.43
N THR A 16 11.16 1.05 -13.86
CA THR A 16 11.95 2.11 -14.50
C THR A 16 12.39 1.73 -15.92
N GLY A 17 13.09 0.60 -16.07
CA GLY A 17 13.72 0.21 -17.34
C GLY A 17 12.87 -0.63 -18.29
N ASN A 18 11.72 -1.15 -17.87
CA ASN A 18 10.94 -2.18 -18.58
C ASN A 18 11.79 -3.22 -19.32
N SER A 19 12.71 -3.86 -18.60
CA SER A 19 13.70 -4.76 -19.20
C SER A 19 13.83 -6.10 -18.46
N ALA A 20 13.55 -6.11 -17.15
CA ALA A 20 13.62 -7.33 -16.34
C ALA A 20 12.34 -7.59 -15.52
N ARG A 21 12.19 -6.95 -14.35
CA ARG A 21 11.12 -7.23 -13.37
C ARG A 21 9.70 -7.17 -13.96
N SER A 22 9.34 -6.08 -14.64
CA SER A 22 7.99 -5.92 -15.20
C SER A 22 7.74 -6.84 -16.40
N ILE A 23 8.77 -7.15 -17.18
CA ILE A 23 8.69 -8.13 -18.28
C ILE A 23 8.46 -9.55 -17.75
N ILE A 24 9.17 -9.92 -16.67
CA ILE A 24 8.96 -11.20 -15.97
C ILE A 24 7.52 -11.27 -15.46
N ALA A 25 7.03 -10.22 -14.81
CA ALA A 25 5.66 -10.18 -14.29
C ALA A 25 4.60 -10.29 -15.39
N GLU A 26 4.76 -9.57 -16.51
CA GLU A 26 3.87 -9.69 -17.68
C GLU A 26 3.83 -11.12 -18.22
N SER A 27 5.00 -11.72 -18.45
CA SER A 27 5.11 -13.07 -19.00
C SER A 27 4.51 -14.14 -18.07
N VAL A 28 4.74 -14.01 -16.76
CA VAL A 28 4.15 -14.90 -15.75
C VAL A 28 2.64 -14.76 -15.73
N LEU A 29 2.08 -13.55 -15.73
CA LEU A 29 0.63 -13.37 -15.71
C LEU A 29 -0.04 -13.84 -17.00
N ARG A 30 0.61 -13.69 -18.17
CA ARG A 30 0.09 -14.25 -19.43
C ARG A 30 -0.11 -15.76 -19.37
N LYS A 31 0.75 -16.49 -18.63
CA LYS A 31 0.66 -17.94 -18.50
C LYS A 31 -0.23 -18.36 -17.33
N ASP A 32 0.04 -17.80 -16.14
CA ASP A 32 -0.54 -18.26 -14.88
C ASP A 32 -1.86 -17.55 -14.55
N GLY A 33 -2.20 -16.46 -15.23
CA GLY A 33 -3.46 -15.73 -15.08
C GLY A 33 -4.65 -16.36 -15.81
N GLY A 34 -4.41 -17.31 -16.72
CA GLY A 34 -5.43 -17.89 -17.58
C GLY A 34 -6.21 -16.85 -18.39
N ASP A 35 -7.46 -17.16 -18.75
CA ASP A 35 -8.29 -16.29 -19.61
C ASP A 35 -8.93 -15.10 -18.88
N ARG A 36 -8.54 -14.85 -17.62
CA ARG A 36 -9.09 -13.78 -16.77
C ARG A 36 -8.34 -12.46 -16.90
N PHE A 37 -7.08 -12.49 -17.32
CA PHE A 37 -6.21 -11.33 -17.31
C PHE A 37 -5.55 -11.10 -18.65
N ARG A 38 -5.46 -9.82 -19.04
CA ARG A 38 -4.60 -9.35 -20.10
C ARG A 38 -3.44 -8.57 -19.48
N ALA A 39 -2.23 -9.11 -19.60
CA ALA A 39 -1.05 -8.54 -18.97
C ALA A 39 -0.28 -7.64 -19.94
N PHE A 40 0.19 -6.52 -19.40
CA PHE A 40 1.06 -5.55 -20.06
C PHE A 40 2.21 -5.19 -19.12
N SER A 41 3.31 -4.70 -19.69
CA SER A 41 4.35 -4.02 -18.92
C SER A 41 4.84 -2.77 -19.62
N ALA A 42 5.36 -1.83 -18.84
CA ALA A 42 5.96 -0.61 -19.36
C ALA A 42 6.97 -0.03 -18.36
N GLY A 43 7.61 1.07 -18.74
CA GLY A 43 8.51 1.78 -17.86
C GLY A 43 8.59 3.27 -18.12
N SER A 44 9.08 3.99 -17.12
CA SER A 44 9.28 5.43 -17.17
C SER A 44 10.49 5.83 -18.01
N GLN A 45 11.53 4.99 -18.01
CA GLN A 45 12.75 5.16 -18.77
C GLN A 45 13.13 3.82 -19.44
N PRO A 46 12.32 3.36 -20.41
CA PRO A 46 12.50 2.05 -21.02
C PRO A 46 13.89 1.92 -21.64
N LYS A 47 14.52 0.77 -21.46
CA LYS A 47 15.86 0.50 -22.01
C LYS A 47 15.86 0.26 -23.52
N GLY A 48 14.69 0.13 -24.15
CA GLY A 48 14.54 -0.15 -25.58
C GLY A 48 14.65 -1.64 -25.92
N GLU A 49 15.29 -2.44 -25.06
CA GLU A 49 15.39 -3.90 -25.20
C GLU A 49 15.11 -4.65 -23.89
N VAL A 50 14.64 -5.89 -24.03
CA VAL A 50 14.46 -6.81 -22.92
C VAL A 50 15.82 -7.42 -22.55
N HIS A 51 16.14 -7.44 -21.26
CA HIS A 51 17.43 -7.92 -20.79
C HIS A 51 17.64 -9.41 -21.19
N PRO A 52 18.79 -9.79 -21.79
CA PRO A 52 18.98 -11.15 -22.31
C PRO A 52 18.79 -12.26 -21.27
N ARG A 53 19.21 -12.04 -20.01
CA ARG A 53 18.99 -13.02 -18.93
C ARG A 53 17.49 -13.18 -18.60
N THR A 54 16.68 -12.15 -18.76
CA THR A 54 15.23 -12.23 -18.59
C THR A 54 14.61 -13.15 -19.64
N LEU A 55 14.98 -13.00 -20.91
CA LEU A 55 14.51 -13.92 -21.96
C LEU A 55 14.96 -15.35 -21.70
N LYS A 56 16.24 -15.54 -21.33
CA LYS A 56 16.82 -16.85 -21.01
C LYS A 56 16.07 -17.55 -19.87
N ILE A 57 15.79 -16.87 -18.76
CA ILE A 57 15.07 -17.49 -17.64
C ILE A 57 13.61 -17.78 -18.00
N LEU A 58 12.93 -16.89 -18.73
CA LEU A 58 11.53 -17.13 -19.12
C LEU A 58 11.43 -18.37 -20.02
N GLN A 59 12.33 -18.50 -21.00
CA GLN A 59 12.41 -19.68 -21.87
C GLN A 59 12.70 -20.96 -21.07
N ASN A 60 13.69 -20.95 -20.18
CA ASN A 60 14.05 -22.11 -19.37
C ASN A 60 12.90 -22.61 -18.48
N TYR A 61 12.08 -21.69 -17.96
CA TYR A 61 10.92 -22.01 -17.13
C TYR A 61 9.61 -22.08 -17.94
N HIS A 62 9.71 -22.10 -19.28
CA HIS A 62 8.60 -22.28 -20.22
C HIS A 62 7.52 -21.20 -20.12
N TYR A 63 7.90 -19.95 -19.88
CA TYR A 63 7.03 -18.79 -19.95
C TYR A 63 7.07 -18.13 -21.33
N PRO A 64 5.94 -17.56 -21.80
CA PRO A 64 5.84 -16.99 -23.14
C PRO A 64 6.75 -15.77 -23.30
N THR A 65 7.49 -15.72 -24.41
CA THR A 65 8.40 -14.59 -24.70
C THR A 65 8.00 -13.78 -25.93
N GLU A 66 6.97 -14.24 -26.64
CA GLU A 66 6.51 -13.67 -27.90
C GLU A 66 5.92 -12.27 -27.67
N GLY A 67 6.41 -11.30 -28.44
CA GLY A 67 5.94 -9.91 -28.37
C GLY A 67 6.32 -9.16 -27.09
N LEU A 68 7.16 -9.73 -26.23
CA LEU A 68 7.77 -8.98 -25.12
C LEU A 68 8.73 -7.93 -25.70
N ARG A 69 8.58 -6.68 -25.27
CA ARG A 69 9.44 -5.57 -25.67
C ARG A 69 9.49 -4.52 -24.56
N SER A 70 10.62 -3.82 -24.49
CA SER A 70 10.78 -2.65 -23.62
C SER A 70 10.08 -1.44 -24.23
N LYS A 71 9.24 -0.74 -23.46
CA LYS A 71 8.40 0.36 -23.95
C LYS A 71 8.03 1.37 -22.88
N SER A 72 7.75 2.60 -23.33
CA SER A 72 7.32 3.67 -22.44
C SER A 72 5.91 3.39 -21.93
N TRP A 73 5.64 3.82 -20.70
CA TRP A 73 4.31 3.82 -20.13
C TRP A 73 3.33 4.79 -20.84
N ASP A 74 3.85 5.70 -21.67
CA ASP A 74 3.06 6.72 -22.38
C ASP A 74 2.13 6.07 -23.40
N GLU A 75 2.52 4.90 -23.91
CA GLU A 75 1.68 4.08 -24.79
C GLU A 75 0.35 3.67 -24.13
N PHE A 76 0.29 3.67 -22.80
CA PHE A 76 -0.88 3.27 -22.02
C PHE A 76 -1.65 4.46 -21.43
N ALA A 77 -1.18 5.69 -21.65
CA ALA A 77 -1.83 6.92 -21.19
C ALA A 77 -2.63 7.64 -22.29
N GLY A 78 -2.51 7.19 -23.55
CA GLY A 78 -3.23 7.76 -24.70
C GLY A 78 -4.73 7.45 -24.72
N ALA A 79 -5.49 8.19 -25.53
CA ALA A 79 -6.95 8.03 -25.64
C ALA A 79 -7.38 6.64 -26.16
N ASP A 80 -6.57 6.04 -27.04
CA ASP A 80 -6.83 4.72 -27.63
C ASP A 80 -6.18 3.57 -26.84
N ALA A 81 -5.54 3.88 -25.71
CA ALA A 81 -4.91 2.88 -24.88
C ALA A 81 -5.94 1.96 -24.21
N PRO A 82 -5.59 0.69 -23.95
CA PRO A 82 -6.43 -0.18 -23.13
C PRO A 82 -6.67 0.46 -21.76
N VAL A 83 -7.92 0.46 -21.30
CA VAL A 83 -8.27 0.92 -19.95
C VAL A 83 -7.78 -0.11 -18.94
N MET A 84 -6.92 0.30 -18.01
CA MET A 84 -6.35 -0.59 -17.00
C MET A 84 -7.32 -0.78 -15.83
N ASP A 85 -7.46 -2.02 -15.38
CA ASP A 85 -8.17 -2.34 -14.13
C ASP A 85 -7.17 -2.33 -12.95
N PHE A 86 -5.93 -2.78 -13.20
CA PHE A 86 -4.87 -2.87 -12.20
C PHE A 86 -3.54 -2.32 -12.72
N VAL A 87 -2.83 -1.56 -11.88
CA VAL A 87 -1.47 -1.09 -12.15
C VAL A 87 -0.57 -1.43 -10.98
N PHE A 88 0.48 -2.21 -11.22
CA PHE A 88 1.43 -2.65 -10.20
C PHE A 88 2.83 -2.11 -10.47
N THR A 89 3.39 -1.35 -9.54
CA THR A 89 4.79 -0.92 -9.60
C THR A 89 5.69 -2.00 -9.01
N VAL A 90 6.71 -2.46 -9.74
CA VAL A 90 7.61 -3.55 -9.30
C VAL A 90 9.03 -3.10 -8.99
N CYS A 91 9.31 -1.80 -9.13
CA CYS A 91 10.53 -1.16 -8.62
C CYS A 91 10.18 0.04 -7.74
N ASP A 92 11.06 0.32 -6.77
CA ASP A 92 10.88 1.39 -5.79
C ASP A 92 10.86 2.77 -6.45
N ASP A 93 11.73 2.99 -7.45
CA ASP A 93 11.78 4.26 -8.20
C ASP A 93 10.46 4.55 -8.91
N ALA A 94 9.87 3.58 -9.62
CA ALA A 94 8.58 3.78 -10.28
C ALA A 94 7.42 3.92 -9.29
N ALA A 95 7.57 3.48 -8.04
CA ALA A 95 6.60 3.76 -6.98
C ALA A 95 6.72 5.19 -6.42
N GLY A 96 7.92 5.79 -6.51
CA GLY A 96 8.18 7.16 -6.09
C GLY A 96 7.99 8.23 -7.18
N GLU A 97 7.84 7.82 -8.44
CA GLU A 97 7.59 8.71 -9.57
C GLU A 97 6.11 9.12 -9.67
N THR A 98 5.85 10.36 -10.08
CA THR A 98 4.50 10.83 -10.42
C THR A 98 4.04 10.12 -11.70
N CYS A 99 3.28 9.04 -11.55
CA CYS A 99 2.70 8.32 -12.68
C CYS A 99 1.74 9.22 -13.48
N PRO A 100 1.63 9.02 -14.81
CA PRO A 100 0.62 9.70 -15.61
C PRO A 100 -0.78 9.33 -15.14
N TYR A 101 -1.76 10.19 -15.46
CA TYR A 101 -3.16 9.89 -15.22
C TYR A 101 -3.58 8.66 -16.03
N TRP A 102 -4.07 7.63 -15.34
CA TRP A 102 -4.60 6.42 -15.96
C TRP A 102 -6.12 6.55 -16.18
N PRO A 103 -6.61 6.42 -17.43
CA PRO A 103 -8.03 6.33 -17.69
C PRO A 103 -8.67 5.20 -16.86
N GLY A 104 -9.86 5.44 -16.29
CA GLY A 104 -10.63 4.44 -15.56
C GLY A 104 -10.29 4.27 -14.07
N GLN A 105 -9.30 5.00 -13.53
CA GLN A 105 -8.89 4.93 -12.11
C GLN A 105 -8.56 3.50 -11.63
N PRO A 106 -7.56 2.84 -12.24
CA PRO A 106 -7.16 1.49 -11.87
C PRO A 106 -6.82 1.36 -10.39
N MET A 107 -7.01 0.15 -9.86
CA MET A 107 -6.47 -0.18 -8.55
C MET A 107 -4.96 -0.31 -8.61
N THR A 108 -4.26 0.23 -7.62
CA THR A 108 -2.80 0.27 -7.61
C THR A 108 -2.23 -0.45 -6.40
N ALA A 109 -1.06 -1.06 -6.57
CA ALA A 109 -0.26 -1.57 -5.46
C ALA A 109 1.23 -1.61 -5.84
N HIS A 110 2.10 -1.58 -4.83
CA HIS A 110 3.54 -1.70 -5.00
C HIS A 110 4.04 -3.10 -4.65
N TRP A 111 4.61 -3.79 -5.64
CA TRP A 111 5.16 -5.14 -5.56
C TRP A 111 6.68 -5.12 -5.75
N GLY A 112 7.35 -4.19 -5.07
CA GLY A 112 8.79 -3.94 -5.19
C GLY A 112 9.63 -5.20 -4.96
N VAL A 113 10.52 -5.49 -5.91
CA VAL A 113 11.58 -6.51 -5.79
C VAL A 113 12.90 -5.89 -6.21
N ALA A 114 13.98 -6.32 -5.54
CA ALA A 114 15.34 -5.91 -5.86
C ALA A 114 15.61 -6.08 -7.36
N ASP A 115 16.33 -5.14 -7.98
CA ASP A 115 16.63 -5.24 -9.39
C ASP A 115 17.64 -6.38 -9.66
N PRO A 116 17.27 -7.45 -10.36
CA PRO A 116 18.21 -8.53 -10.66
C PRO A 116 19.36 -8.07 -11.59
N VAL A 117 19.18 -6.98 -12.34
CA VAL A 117 20.22 -6.40 -13.20
C VAL A 117 21.36 -5.79 -12.36
N MET A 118 21.05 -5.33 -11.14
CA MET A 118 22.04 -4.75 -10.22
C MET A 118 22.82 -5.80 -9.42
N ALA A 119 22.50 -7.09 -9.58
CA ALA A 119 23.22 -8.16 -8.90
C ALA A 119 24.69 -8.23 -9.35
N THR A 120 25.59 -8.25 -8.39
CA THR A 120 27.04 -8.38 -8.61
C THR A 120 27.53 -9.78 -8.30
N GLY A 121 28.69 -10.17 -8.83
CA GLY A 121 29.34 -11.46 -8.53
C GLY A 121 29.42 -12.40 -9.73
N SER A 122 29.55 -13.70 -9.44
CA SER A 122 29.67 -14.75 -10.46
C SER A 122 28.44 -14.83 -11.37
N ASP A 123 28.57 -15.44 -12.54
CA ASP A 123 27.42 -15.63 -13.44
C ASP A 123 26.29 -16.42 -12.79
N LEU A 124 26.62 -17.38 -11.92
CA LEU A 124 25.64 -18.14 -11.14
C LEU A 124 24.89 -17.25 -10.15
N GLN A 125 25.60 -16.37 -9.42
CA GLN A 125 24.97 -15.44 -8.48
C GLN A 125 24.05 -14.45 -9.20
N ARG A 126 24.46 -13.97 -10.37
CA ARG A 126 23.62 -13.12 -11.22
C ARG A 126 22.39 -13.87 -11.73
N ASP A 127 22.54 -15.09 -12.23
CA ASP A 127 21.40 -15.92 -12.66
C ASP A 127 20.44 -16.23 -11.50
N MET A 128 20.95 -16.48 -10.28
CA MET A 128 20.13 -16.66 -9.09
C MET A 128 19.23 -15.45 -8.79
N ALA A 129 19.73 -14.23 -8.95
CA ALA A 129 18.92 -13.03 -8.74
C ALA A 129 17.72 -12.93 -9.70
N PHE A 130 17.90 -13.33 -10.97
CA PHE A 130 16.80 -13.41 -11.94
C PHE A 130 15.82 -14.52 -11.58
N ILE A 131 16.31 -15.69 -11.15
CA ILE A 131 15.47 -16.82 -10.70
C ILE A 131 14.64 -16.44 -9.48
N ASP A 132 15.25 -15.76 -8.50
CA ASP A 132 14.54 -15.26 -7.32
C ASP A 132 13.47 -14.24 -7.70
N THR A 133 13.78 -13.31 -8.61
CA THR A 133 12.79 -12.35 -9.13
C THR A 133 11.59 -13.07 -9.76
N LEU A 134 11.85 -14.10 -10.60
CA LEU A 134 10.81 -14.93 -11.19
C LEU A 134 9.98 -15.63 -10.11
N ARG A 135 10.63 -16.24 -9.11
CA ARG A 135 9.97 -16.94 -8.00
C ARG A 135 9.04 -16.01 -7.22
N TYR A 136 9.53 -14.82 -6.86
CA TYR A 136 8.75 -13.84 -6.11
C TYR A 136 7.58 -13.28 -6.93
N MET A 137 7.79 -12.96 -8.21
CA MET A 137 6.71 -12.49 -9.08
C MET A 137 5.66 -13.57 -9.29
N LYS A 138 6.08 -14.82 -9.51
CA LYS A 138 5.17 -15.96 -9.63
C LYS A 138 4.28 -16.14 -8.40
N ALA A 139 4.87 -16.16 -7.21
CA ALA A 139 4.09 -16.31 -5.98
C ALA A 139 3.03 -15.22 -5.81
N ARG A 140 3.40 -13.96 -6.11
CA ARG A 140 2.46 -12.82 -6.05
C ARG A 140 1.35 -12.92 -7.09
N ILE A 141 1.70 -13.23 -8.33
CA ILE A 141 0.74 -13.35 -9.44
C ILE A 141 -0.24 -14.49 -9.19
N GLN A 142 0.23 -15.62 -8.66
CA GLN A 142 -0.65 -16.74 -8.31
C GLN A 142 -1.62 -16.36 -7.19
N ALA A 143 -1.15 -15.66 -6.15
CA ALA A 143 -2.01 -15.16 -5.08
C ALA A 143 -3.05 -14.15 -5.61
N PHE A 144 -2.64 -13.24 -6.50
CA PHE A 144 -3.51 -12.26 -7.14
C PHE A 144 -4.56 -12.92 -8.04
N ALA A 145 -4.15 -13.86 -8.90
CA ALA A 145 -5.06 -14.57 -9.79
C ALA A 145 -6.10 -15.40 -9.01
N ALA A 146 -5.76 -15.86 -7.81
CA ALA A 146 -6.67 -16.58 -6.92
C ALA A 146 -7.70 -15.67 -6.21
N LEU A 147 -7.56 -14.34 -6.25
CA LEU A 147 -8.50 -13.45 -5.56
C LEU A 147 -9.91 -13.50 -6.19
N PRO A 148 -10.97 -13.47 -5.35
CA PRO A 148 -12.35 -13.36 -5.82
C PRO A 148 -12.69 -11.89 -6.12
N ILE A 149 -12.06 -11.33 -7.16
CA ILE A 149 -12.10 -9.91 -7.53
C ILE A 149 -13.54 -9.37 -7.68
N SER A 150 -14.46 -10.18 -8.21
CA SER A 150 -15.86 -9.76 -8.42
C SER A 150 -16.70 -9.66 -7.16
N THR A 151 -16.26 -10.26 -6.04
CA THR A 151 -17.03 -10.30 -4.80
C THR A 151 -16.46 -9.39 -3.71
N LEU A 152 -15.18 -9.02 -3.81
CA LEU A 152 -14.55 -8.11 -2.86
C LEU A 152 -14.99 -6.66 -3.12
N ASP A 153 -15.29 -5.93 -2.05
CA ASP A 153 -15.39 -4.48 -2.13
C ASP A 153 -14.02 -3.85 -2.44
N ARG A 154 -14.02 -2.61 -2.93
CA ARG A 154 -12.80 -1.93 -3.38
C ARG A 154 -11.75 -1.78 -2.28
N ALA A 155 -12.15 -1.57 -1.02
CA ALA A 155 -11.21 -1.40 0.09
C ALA A 155 -10.55 -2.73 0.46
N SER A 156 -11.35 -3.80 0.54
CA SER A 156 -10.87 -5.15 0.82
C SER A 156 -9.95 -5.65 -0.30
N LEU A 157 -10.30 -5.41 -1.56
CA LEU A 157 -9.44 -5.75 -2.70
C LEU A 157 -8.13 -4.95 -2.65
N ALA A 158 -8.16 -3.65 -2.36
CA ALA A 158 -6.93 -2.85 -2.22
C ALA A 158 -6.02 -3.42 -1.13
N SER A 159 -6.57 -3.75 0.05
CA SER A 159 -5.84 -4.38 1.15
C SER A 159 -5.14 -5.68 0.74
N GLU A 160 -5.85 -6.56 0.01
CA GLU A 160 -5.26 -7.81 -0.49
C GLU A 160 -4.13 -7.56 -1.49
N LEU A 161 -4.28 -6.61 -2.42
CA LEU A 161 -3.24 -6.26 -3.39
C LEU A 161 -1.97 -5.74 -2.71
N HIS A 162 -2.11 -4.91 -1.67
CA HIS A 162 -0.99 -4.44 -0.85
C HIS A 162 -0.38 -5.58 -0.01
N ARG A 163 -1.19 -6.49 0.54
CA ARG A 163 -0.71 -7.68 1.26
C ARG A 163 0.12 -8.59 0.36
N ILE A 164 -0.31 -8.80 -0.88
CA ILE A 164 0.43 -9.58 -1.88
C ILE A 164 1.78 -8.92 -2.22
N GLY A 165 1.80 -7.59 -2.39
CA GLY A 165 3.05 -6.85 -2.65
C GLY A 165 4.13 -7.06 -1.58
N ARG A 166 3.70 -7.26 -0.34
CA ARG A 166 4.55 -7.46 0.85
C ARG A 166 5.00 -8.89 1.11
N SER A 167 4.72 -9.83 0.21
CA SER A 167 5.19 -11.21 0.35
C SER A 167 6.73 -11.33 0.30
N GLU A 168 7.25 -12.55 0.47
CA GLU A 168 8.68 -12.84 0.38
C GLU A 168 9.34 -12.16 -0.84
N GLY A 169 10.54 -11.60 -0.64
CA GLY A 169 11.27 -10.85 -1.66
C GLY A 169 10.89 -9.38 -1.82
N ALA A 170 9.96 -8.86 -1.01
CA ALA A 170 9.63 -7.42 -0.99
C ALA A 170 10.82 -6.54 -0.57
N THR A 171 11.06 -5.44 -1.29
CA THR A 171 12.01 -4.38 -0.93
C THR A 171 11.61 -3.65 0.35
N GLY A 172 12.53 -2.86 0.92
CA GLY A 172 12.24 -2.00 2.08
C GLY A 172 11.05 -1.08 1.79
N THR A 173 11.04 -0.39 0.66
CA THR A 173 9.96 0.50 0.22
C THR A 173 8.60 -0.19 0.09
N ALA A 174 8.55 -1.42 -0.44
CA ALA A 174 7.34 -2.22 -0.50
C ALA A 174 6.84 -2.67 0.89
N ARG A 175 7.73 -2.77 1.87
CA ARG A 175 7.39 -3.01 3.29
C ARG A 175 7.07 -1.70 4.02
N ASP A 176 7.62 -0.58 3.56
CA ASP A 176 7.57 0.74 4.21
C ASP A 176 6.32 1.59 3.83
N THR A 177 5.37 1.01 3.10
CA THR A 177 4.09 1.65 2.77
C THR A 177 2.94 1.19 3.70
N ASP A 178 3.26 0.46 4.78
CA ASP A 178 2.30 -0.07 5.75
C ASP A 178 1.77 1.02 6.69
N VAL A 179 0.88 1.87 6.18
CA VAL A 179 0.13 2.82 7.00
C VAL A 179 -1.22 2.22 7.40
N ILE A 180 -1.43 2.00 8.70
CA ILE A 180 -2.70 1.57 9.27
C ILE A 180 -3.27 2.72 10.07
N ILE A 181 -4.56 3.02 9.90
CA ILE A 181 -5.27 4.01 10.70
C ILE A 181 -6.43 3.35 11.44
N TYR A 182 -6.42 3.45 12.78
CA TYR A 182 -7.57 3.15 13.61
C TYR A 182 -8.51 4.36 13.57
N HIS A 183 -9.47 4.28 12.67
CA HIS A 183 -10.28 5.39 12.20
C HIS A 183 -11.65 5.42 12.87
N ASN A 184 -12.18 6.64 13.05
CA ASN A 184 -13.58 6.87 13.38
C ASN A 184 -14.14 7.91 12.39
N PRO A 185 -15.06 7.53 11.49
CA PRO A 185 -15.57 8.42 10.44
C PRO A 185 -16.33 9.63 11.01
N ASP A 186 -16.89 9.53 12.21
CA ASP A 186 -17.64 10.62 12.86
C ASP A 186 -16.73 11.64 13.57
N CYS A 187 -15.41 11.49 13.47
CA CYS A 187 -14.44 12.37 14.14
C CYS A 187 -13.63 13.20 13.14
N GLY A 188 -13.79 14.54 13.17
CA GLY A 188 -13.07 15.46 12.28
C GLY A 188 -11.54 15.31 12.34
N THR A 189 -10.94 15.16 13.52
CA THR A 189 -9.49 14.87 13.64
C THR A 189 -9.10 13.59 12.88
N SER A 190 -9.96 12.56 12.94
CA SER A 190 -9.70 11.28 12.28
C SER A 190 -9.82 11.36 10.76
N ARG A 191 -10.82 12.11 10.26
CA ARG A 191 -10.99 12.38 8.83
C ARG A 191 -9.84 13.22 8.26
N ASN A 192 -9.43 14.29 8.96
CA ASN A 192 -8.27 15.11 8.56
C ASN A 192 -6.98 14.28 8.50
N THR A 193 -6.72 13.41 9.49
CA THR A 193 -5.57 12.50 9.46
C THR A 193 -5.63 11.53 8.28
N LEU A 194 -6.77 10.89 8.02
CA LEU A 194 -6.94 10.01 6.86
C LEU A 194 -6.67 10.74 5.54
N ALA A 195 -7.18 11.96 5.41
CA ALA A 195 -6.99 12.78 4.23
C ALA A 195 -5.51 13.16 4.01
N MET A 196 -4.75 13.49 5.07
CA MET A 196 -3.29 13.73 4.96
C MET A 196 -2.49 12.48 4.59
N ILE A 197 -2.92 11.28 5.04
CA ILE A 197 -2.29 10.03 4.60
C ILE A 197 -2.47 9.83 3.08
N ARG A 198 -3.70 10.04 2.59
CA ARG A 198 -4.02 9.97 1.15
C ARG A 198 -3.30 11.03 0.34
N ASN A 199 -3.17 12.25 0.86
CA ASN A 199 -2.42 13.33 0.24
C ASN A 199 -0.90 13.07 0.18
N ALA A 200 -0.40 12.09 0.96
CA ALA A 200 0.97 11.58 0.83
C ALA A 200 1.12 10.53 -0.29
N GLY A 201 0.05 10.24 -1.05
CA GLY A 201 0.01 9.19 -2.06
C GLY A 201 -0.22 7.78 -1.50
N ILE A 202 -0.61 7.66 -0.23
CA ILE A 202 -0.77 6.37 0.45
C ILE A 202 -2.26 6.09 0.68
N GLU A 203 -2.77 4.96 0.20
CA GLU A 203 -4.07 4.44 0.65
C GLU A 203 -3.84 3.55 1.89
N PRO A 204 -4.22 3.97 3.10
CA PRO A 204 -3.94 3.20 4.30
C PRO A 204 -4.92 2.04 4.50
N HIS A 205 -4.52 1.07 5.32
CA HIS A 205 -5.48 0.14 5.89
C HIS A 205 -6.32 0.88 6.95
N VAL A 206 -7.59 1.09 6.63
CA VAL A 206 -8.56 1.74 7.52
C VAL A 206 -9.24 0.68 8.41
N VAL A 207 -9.02 0.76 9.72
CA VAL A 207 -9.68 -0.08 10.72
C VAL A 207 -10.69 0.76 11.49
N GLU A 208 -11.99 0.50 11.28
CA GLU A 208 -13.06 1.07 12.11
C GLU A 208 -13.05 0.42 13.50
N TYR A 209 -12.20 0.94 14.41
CA TYR A 209 -11.87 0.28 15.67
C TYR A 209 -13.06 0.10 16.64
N LEU A 210 -14.15 0.82 16.44
CA LEU A 210 -15.39 0.62 17.22
C LEU A 210 -16.14 -0.65 16.79
N LYS A 211 -16.01 -1.07 15.52
CA LYS A 211 -16.58 -2.31 14.99
C LYS A 211 -15.61 -3.47 15.16
N SER A 212 -14.33 -3.21 14.91
CA SER A 212 -13.25 -4.20 14.95
C SER A 212 -12.11 -3.70 15.85
N PRO A 213 -12.27 -3.72 17.18
CA PRO A 213 -11.24 -3.25 18.10
C PRO A 213 -9.98 -4.11 18.03
N PRO A 214 -8.79 -3.53 18.30
CA PRO A 214 -7.56 -4.32 18.41
C PRO A 214 -7.67 -5.33 19.54
N SER A 215 -6.96 -6.46 19.42
CA SER A 215 -6.81 -7.38 20.55
C SER A 215 -6.01 -6.74 21.69
N ARG A 216 -6.16 -7.24 22.92
CA ARG A 216 -5.44 -6.72 24.10
C ARG A 216 -3.93 -6.64 23.87
N ALA A 217 -3.33 -7.72 23.37
CA ALA A 217 -1.90 -7.77 23.06
C ALA A 217 -1.48 -6.77 21.97
N LEU A 218 -2.35 -6.50 20.98
CA LEU A 218 -2.10 -5.50 19.96
C LEU A 218 -2.21 -4.08 20.54
N LEU A 219 -3.22 -3.81 21.37
CA LEU A 219 -3.40 -2.50 22.02
C LEU A 219 -2.20 -2.15 22.93
N GLU A 220 -1.75 -3.09 23.75
CA GLU A 220 -0.54 -2.93 24.58
C GLU A 220 0.69 -2.58 23.72
N ARG A 221 0.88 -3.28 22.60
CA ARG A 221 1.97 -3.00 21.66
C ARG A 221 1.85 -1.62 21.01
N LEU A 222 0.65 -1.19 20.64
CA LEU A 222 0.42 0.14 20.07
C LEU A 222 0.76 1.22 21.09
N ILE A 223 0.31 1.09 22.34
CA ILE A 223 0.62 2.04 23.43
C ILE A 223 2.13 2.14 23.63
N ALA A 224 2.81 1.00 23.75
CA ALA A 224 4.27 0.97 23.92
C ALA A 224 5.00 1.62 22.73
N ARG A 225 4.59 1.35 21.49
CA ARG A 225 5.21 1.96 20.30
C ARG A 225 4.91 3.44 20.12
N MET A 226 3.80 3.94 20.68
CA MET A 226 3.51 5.38 20.73
C MET A 226 4.36 6.11 21.76
N GLY A 227 4.92 5.41 22.75
CA GLY A 227 5.70 6.00 23.84
C GLY A 227 4.84 6.81 24.82
N ILE A 228 3.56 6.44 24.99
CA ILE A 228 2.62 7.10 25.92
C ILE A 228 2.13 6.11 26.98
N ALA A 229 1.58 6.61 28.09
CA ALA A 229 0.92 5.75 29.06
C ALA A 229 -0.51 5.37 28.59
N PRO A 230 -1.08 4.23 29.02
CA PRO A 230 -2.47 3.88 28.72
C PRO A 230 -3.48 4.96 29.12
N ARG A 231 -3.18 5.71 30.18
CA ARG A 231 -3.99 6.84 30.65
C ARG A 231 -4.08 7.96 29.61
N ASP A 232 -2.98 8.26 28.91
CA ASP A 232 -2.93 9.29 27.87
C ASP A 232 -3.71 8.89 26.61
N LEU A 233 -3.98 7.60 26.44
CA LEU A 233 -4.80 7.08 25.35
C LEU A 233 -6.30 7.15 25.65
N LEU A 234 -6.72 7.39 26.90
CA LEU A 234 -8.13 7.43 27.25
C LEU A 234 -8.83 8.64 26.63
N ARG A 235 -10.03 8.39 26.14
CA ARG A 235 -10.97 9.41 25.69
C ARG A 235 -11.96 9.68 26.81
N GLU A 236 -11.98 10.91 27.28
CA GLU A 236 -12.93 11.36 28.32
C GLU A 236 -14.30 11.77 27.76
N LYS A 237 -14.31 12.60 26.70
CA LYS A 237 -15.55 13.21 26.21
C LYS A 237 -16.39 12.24 25.37
N GLY A 238 -17.66 12.08 25.77
CA GLY A 238 -18.64 11.24 25.08
C GLY A 238 -18.35 9.74 25.24
N THR A 239 -17.86 9.34 26.41
CA THR A 239 -17.51 7.97 26.80
C THR A 239 -17.94 7.72 28.26
N PRO A 240 -17.99 6.47 28.73
CA PRO A 240 -18.31 6.16 30.13
C PRO A 240 -17.15 6.47 31.11
N TYR A 241 -16.19 7.31 30.74
CA TYR A 241 -14.97 7.57 31.53
C TYR A 241 -15.26 8.01 32.98
N ALA A 242 -16.21 8.95 33.15
CA ALA A 242 -16.58 9.47 34.46
C ALA A 242 -17.39 8.43 35.27
N GLU A 243 -18.33 7.75 34.62
CA GLU A 243 -19.18 6.71 35.24
C GLU A 243 -18.36 5.53 35.76
N LEU A 244 -17.30 5.16 35.05
CA LEU A 244 -16.37 4.10 35.42
C LEU A 244 -15.26 4.57 36.38
N GLY A 245 -15.24 5.85 36.78
CA GLY A 245 -14.24 6.39 37.71
C GLY A 245 -12.80 6.35 37.18
N LEU A 246 -12.60 6.38 35.86
CA LEU A 246 -11.27 6.19 35.23
C LEU A 246 -10.29 7.34 35.50
N GLY A 247 -10.79 8.46 36.01
CA GLY A 247 -9.98 9.58 36.51
C GLY A 247 -9.21 9.28 37.80
N ASN A 248 -9.48 8.15 38.47
CA ASN A 248 -8.76 7.78 39.69
C ASN A 248 -7.27 7.49 39.38
N PRO A 249 -6.33 8.27 39.95
CA PRO A 249 -4.90 8.10 39.70
C PRO A 249 -4.33 6.80 40.27
N ALA A 250 -5.04 6.14 41.21
CA ALA A 250 -4.64 4.86 41.77
C ALA A 250 -4.90 3.66 40.84
N LEU A 251 -5.65 3.85 39.74
CA LEU A 251 -5.89 2.79 38.76
C LEU A 251 -4.60 2.42 38.03
N THR A 252 -4.37 1.11 37.90
CA THR A 252 -3.22 0.57 37.18
C THR A 252 -3.43 0.63 35.67
N ASP A 253 -2.32 0.65 34.93
CA ASP A 253 -2.31 0.58 33.47
C ASP A 253 -3.11 -0.61 32.93
N ALA A 254 -3.00 -1.78 33.58
CA ALA A 254 -3.76 -2.97 33.22
C ALA A 254 -5.27 -2.75 33.37
N ALA A 255 -5.73 -2.10 34.45
CA ALA A 255 -7.14 -1.79 34.65
C ALA A 255 -7.68 -0.82 33.59
N LEU A 256 -6.87 0.17 33.18
CA LEU A 256 -7.25 1.09 32.11
C LEU A 256 -7.34 0.37 30.74
N ILE A 257 -6.42 -0.55 30.46
CA ILE A 257 -6.45 -1.38 29.26
C ILE A 257 -7.69 -2.29 29.27
N ASP A 258 -7.99 -2.94 30.40
CA ASP A 258 -9.17 -3.80 30.51
C ASP A 258 -10.47 -3.00 30.29
N ALA A 259 -10.54 -1.77 30.79
CA ALA A 259 -11.65 -0.85 30.50
C ALA A 259 -11.74 -0.51 29.01
N MET A 260 -10.63 -0.21 28.33
CA MET A 260 -10.60 0.04 26.88
C MET A 260 -11.03 -1.20 26.06
N MET A 261 -10.67 -2.40 26.51
CA MET A 261 -11.09 -3.65 25.87
C MET A 261 -12.60 -3.91 26.03
N ALA A 262 -13.15 -3.61 27.21
CA ALA A 262 -14.58 -3.72 27.48
C ALA A 262 -15.40 -2.64 26.77
N HIS A 263 -14.85 -1.43 26.63
CA HIS A 263 -15.50 -0.29 26.01
C HIS A 263 -14.58 0.39 25.00
N PRO A 264 -14.49 -0.11 23.74
CA PRO A 264 -13.58 0.43 22.72
C PRO A 264 -13.71 1.94 22.51
N VAL A 265 -14.88 2.53 22.75
CA VAL A 265 -15.12 3.99 22.67
C VAL A 265 -14.18 4.82 23.57
N LEU A 266 -13.62 4.21 24.63
CA LEU A 266 -12.61 4.81 25.51
C LEU A 266 -11.25 4.99 24.83
N ILE A 267 -10.96 4.28 23.74
CA ILE A 267 -9.72 4.44 22.99
C ILE A 267 -9.79 5.76 22.20
N ASN A 268 -8.86 6.68 22.45
CA ASN A 268 -8.78 7.94 21.72
C ASN A 268 -8.26 7.72 20.29
N ARG A 269 -8.57 8.65 19.39
CA ARG A 269 -8.45 8.44 17.93
C ARG A 269 -7.92 9.67 17.18
N PRO A 270 -7.36 9.51 15.97
CA PRO A 270 -6.93 8.23 15.38
C PRO A 270 -5.56 7.79 15.92
N ILE A 271 -5.34 6.47 15.97
CA ILE A 271 -4.00 5.89 16.07
C ILE A 271 -3.54 5.58 14.66
N VAL A 272 -2.33 6.02 14.29
CA VAL A 272 -1.70 5.71 13.01
C VAL A 272 -0.45 4.89 13.25
N VAL A 273 -0.34 3.76 12.56
CA VAL A 273 0.86 2.92 12.50
C VAL A 273 1.51 3.15 11.15
N SER A 274 2.82 3.32 11.15
CA SER A 274 3.67 3.38 9.96
C SER A 274 5.00 2.68 10.25
N PRO A 275 5.86 2.49 9.25
CA PRO A 275 7.24 2.04 9.49
C PRO A 275 8.07 3.07 10.26
N LYS A 276 7.79 4.37 10.09
CA LYS A 276 8.45 5.44 10.84
C LYS A 276 8.09 5.46 12.33
N GLY A 277 6.97 4.83 12.71
CA GLY A 277 6.51 4.80 14.09
C GLY A 277 4.99 4.67 14.23
N VAL A 278 4.53 4.71 15.47
CA VAL A 278 3.09 4.72 15.82
C VAL A 278 2.78 6.01 16.56
N ARG A 279 1.63 6.61 16.28
CA ARG A 279 1.24 7.86 16.96
C ARG A 279 -0.26 7.98 17.15
N LEU A 280 -0.66 8.56 18.29
CA LEU A 280 -1.97 9.15 18.48
C LEU A 280 -1.95 10.54 17.80
N CYS A 281 -2.60 10.67 16.64
CA CYS A 281 -2.53 11.89 15.84
C CYS A 281 -3.53 12.94 16.33
N ARG A 282 -3.24 13.51 17.50
CA ARG A 282 -3.99 14.62 18.09
C ARG A 282 -2.99 15.72 18.51
N PRO A 283 -2.93 16.85 17.79
CA PRO A 283 -3.73 17.21 16.61
C PRO A 283 -3.40 16.37 15.36
N SER A 284 -4.24 16.45 14.33
CA SER A 284 -4.23 15.54 13.16
C SER A 284 -2.90 15.51 12.40
N GLU A 285 -2.22 16.65 12.33
CA GLU A 285 -0.97 16.93 11.62
C GLU A 285 0.24 16.25 12.24
N HIS A 286 0.10 15.69 13.45
CA HIS A 286 1.08 14.76 14.02
C HIS A 286 1.35 13.56 13.12
N VAL A 287 0.43 13.22 12.21
CA VAL A 287 0.61 12.15 11.22
C VAL A 287 1.72 12.49 10.21
N LEU A 288 2.01 13.77 9.96
CA LEU A 288 3.03 14.16 8.98
C LEU A 288 4.44 13.73 9.39
N ASP A 289 4.68 13.42 10.68
CA ASP A 289 5.95 12.86 11.15
C ASP A 289 6.11 11.38 10.74
N LEU A 290 4.99 10.71 10.42
CA LEU A 290 4.92 9.30 10.06
C LEU A 290 4.88 9.05 8.54
N LEU A 291 4.76 10.11 7.73
CA LEU A 291 4.48 10.01 6.30
C LEU A 291 5.66 10.51 5.44
N PRO A 292 5.71 10.16 4.14
CA PRO A 292 6.51 10.89 3.16
C PRO A 292 5.97 12.33 2.96
N PRO A 293 6.70 13.20 2.23
CA PRO A 293 6.23 14.53 1.89
C PRO A 293 4.84 14.51 1.23
N GLN A 294 4.09 15.58 1.46
CA GLN A 294 2.73 15.74 0.92
C GLN A 294 2.80 16.11 -0.57
N GLN A 295 1.89 15.58 -1.38
CA GLN A 295 1.88 15.79 -2.83
C GLN A 295 1.26 17.13 -3.24
N ALA A 296 0.40 17.70 -2.39
CA ALA A 296 -0.25 18.98 -2.61
C ALA A 296 -0.48 19.73 -1.30
N ALA A 297 -0.83 21.01 -1.41
CA ALA A 297 -1.28 21.83 -0.28
C ALA A 297 -2.47 21.16 0.42
N PHE A 298 -2.53 21.27 1.74
CA PHE A 298 -3.57 20.66 2.55
C PHE A 298 -4.14 21.65 3.55
N SER A 299 -5.48 21.76 3.57
CA SER A 299 -6.23 22.48 4.59
C SER A 299 -7.18 21.51 5.29
N LYS A 300 -7.32 21.64 6.62
CA LYS A 300 -8.27 20.88 7.42
C LYS A 300 -9.71 21.25 7.04
N GLU A 301 -10.67 20.44 7.46
CA GLU A 301 -12.11 20.69 7.27
C GLU A 301 -12.60 22.05 7.80
N ASP A 302 -11.93 22.63 8.79
CA ASP A 302 -12.25 23.95 9.37
C ASP A 302 -11.57 25.13 8.65
N GLY A 303 -10.82 24.85 7.58
CA GLY A 303 -10.10 25.85 6.79
C GLY A 303 -8.68 26.15 7.30
N GLU A 304 -8.22 25.53 8.39
CA GLU A 304 -6.85 25.70 8.87
C GLU A 304 -5.86 25.07 7.87
N GLN A 305 -4.96 25.90 7.31
CA GLN A 305 -3.94 25.44 6.39
C GLN A 305 -2.79 24.75 7.15
N VAL A 306 -2.45 23.52 6.75
CA VAL A 306 -1.40 22.72 7.39
C VAL A 306 -0.16 22.61 6.51
N VAL A 307 -0.36 22.56 5.18
CA VAL A 307 0.69 22.34 4.20
C VAL A 307 0.55 23.36 3.07
N ASP A 308 1.65 24.01 2.69
CA ASP A 308 1.69 24.96 1.57
C ASP A 308 1.76 24.26 0.20
N ALA A 309 1.72 25.04 -0.89
CA ALA A 309 1.80 24.52 -2.25
C ALA A 309 3.17 23.91 -2.60
N GLN A 310 4.18 24.15 -1.76
CA GLN A 310 5.53 23.62 -1.89
C GLN A 310 5.72 22.35 -1.04
N GLY A 311 4.68 21.87 -0.35
CA GLY A 311 4.71 20.66 0.48
C GLY A 311 5.30 20.88 1.87
N ASN A 312 5.59 22.11 2.27
CA ASN A 312 6.12 22.43 3.60
C ASN A 312 5.00 22.60 4.61
N ARG A 313 5.30 22.30 5.88
CA ARG A 313 4.38 22.60 6.99
C ARG A 313 4.26 24.11 7.17
N VAL A 314 3.02 24.58 7.17
CA VAL A 314 2.72 25.96 7.56
C VAL A 314 2.85 26.05 9.07
N ARG A 315 3.66 26.99 9.57
CA ARG A 315 3.69 27.26 11.02
C ARG A 315 2.37 27.92 11.38
N SER A 316 1.58 27.27 12.24
CA SER A 316 0.43 27.92 12.88
C SER A 316 0.96 29.14 13.64
N ALA A 317 0.32 30.30 13.44
CA ALA A 317 0.67 31.57 14.06
C ALA A 317 0.33 31.57 15.56
#